data_AF-A0A293M3L9-F1
#
_entry.id   AF-A0A293M3L9-F1
#
_cell.length_a   1.000
_cell.length_b   1.000
_cell.length_c   1.000
_cell.angle_alpha   90.00
_cell.angle_beta   90.00
_cell.angle_gamma   90.00
#
_symmetry.space_group_name_H-M   'P 1'
#
loop_
_entity.id
_entity.type
_entity.pdbx_description
1 polymer ?
#
loop_
_entity_poly.entity_id
_entity_poly.type
_entity_poly.pdbx_seq_one_letter_code
_entity_poly.pdbx_strand_id
1 'polypeptide(L)'
;MKRRTAKLKTREVQQRMEKIRAARMDPLEDLPRAISNKINITDEELVHMSVRELNRQLKASGLTKMEMVKMKQRRRTLKNRGYAASCRNKRLEQRDDLEGERSVVVQEITRLRHENRALESQVDDLQFKYNTLLERAKQKGITVPKELLQGF
;
A
#
# COMPACT_ATOMS: atom_id res chain seq x y z
N MET A 1 31.75 -29.03 24.54
CA MET A 1 32.39 -28.30 23.42
C MET A 1 31.54 -27.18 22.78
N LYS A 2 30.20 -27.17 22.86
CA LYS A 2 29.33 -26.20 22.16
C LYS A 2 29.30 -24.74 22.70
N ARG A 3 29.79 -24.49 23.92
CA ARG A 3 29.77 -23.14 24.56
C ARG A 3 30.92 -22.21 24.13
N ARG A 4 32.07 -22.77 23.71
CA ARG A 4 33.24 -21.98 23.28
C ARG A 4 33.01 -21.33 21.90
N THR A 5 32.40 -22.06 20.97
CA THR A 5 32.11 -21.58 19.62
C THR A 5 31.03 -20.50 19.59
N ALA A 6 30.04 -20.57 20.48
CA ALA A 6 29.03 -19.52 20.66
C ALA A 6 29.67 -18.20 21.13
N LYS A 7 30.53 -18.23 22.16
CA LYS A 7 31.23 -17.04 22.67
C LYS A 7 32.14 -16.39 21.63
N LEU A 8 32.83 -17.17 20.79
CA LEU A 8 33.64 -16.68 19.68
C LEU A 8 32.79 -15.97 18.62
N LYS A 9 31.66 -16.56 18.21
CA LYS A 9 30.72 -15.93 17.26
C LYS A 9 30.11 -14.63 17.81
N THR A 10 29.73 -14.59 19.08
CA THR A 10 29.22 -13.34 19.70
C THR A 10 30.29 -12.26 19.72
N ARG A 11 31.55 -12.62 19.98
CA ARG A 11 32.68 -11.68 20.03
C ARG A 11 33.04 -11.14 18.63
N GLU A 12 32.95 -11.96 17.59
CA GLU A 12 33.11 -11.51 16.19
C GLU A 12 31.99 -10.56 15.75
N VAL A 13 30.74 -10.87 16.10
CA VAL A 13 29.59 -9.99 15.83
C VAL A 13 29.74 -8.67 16.58
N GLN A 14 30.16 -8.72 17.85
CA GLN A 14 30.43 -7.55 18.67
C GLN A 14 31.56 -6.70 18.08
N GLN A 15 32.68 -7.30 17.67
CA GLN A 15 33.79 -6.61 17.01
C GLN A 15 33.39 -6.00 15.67
N ARG A 16 32.51 -6.68 14.91
CA ARG A 16 31.97 -6.14 13.66
C ARG A 16 31.03 -4.96 13.92
N MET A 17 30.17 -5.04 14.93
CA MET A 17 29.30 -3.95 15.39
C MET A 17 30.13 -2.77 15.93
N GLU A 18 31.20 -3.02 16.67
CA GLU A 18 32.15 -2.00 17.16
C GLU A 18 32.94 -1.37 16.02
N LYS A 19 33.40 -2.14 15.02
CA LYS A 19 33.99 -1.58 13.80
C LYS A 19 33.00 -0.72 13.02
N ILE A 20 31.73 -1.13 12.95
CA ILE A 20 30.66 -0.33 12.33
C ILE A 20 30.38 0.93 13.18
N ARG A 21 30.42 0.84 14.51
CA ARG A 21 30.20 1.96 15.43
C ARG A 21 31.38 2.94 15.45
N ALA A 22 32.61 2.46 15.42
CA ALA A 22 33.84 3.25 15.27
C ALA A 22 33.91 3.92 13.89
N ALA A 23 33.48 3.23 12.83
CA ALA A 23 33.28 3.83 11.51
C ALA A 23 32.10 4.83 11.45
N ARG A 24 31.24 4.86 12.49
CA ARG A 24 30.13 5.81 12.66
C ARG A 24 30.48 6.99 13.57
N MET A 25 31.67 7.05 14.17
CA MET A 25 32.11 8.19 14.96
C MET A 25 32.98 9.10 14.11
N ASP A 26 32.37 10.18 13.61
CA ASP A 26 33.08 11.37 13.15
C ASP A 26 32.58 12.53 14.04
N PRO A 27 33.37 13.05 15.00
CA PRO A 27 32.92 14.03 16.00
C PRO A 27 32.61 15.44 15.47
N LEU A 28 32.38 15.62 14.17
CA LEU A 28 31.98 16.89 13.56
C LEU A 28 30.73 16.69 12.69
N GLU A 29 29.58 16.86 13.32
CA GLU A 29 28.23 16.66 12.78
C GLU A 29 27.79 17.79 11.81
N ASP A 30 28.65 18.25 10.89
CA ASP A 30 28.20 19.13 9.78
C ASP A 30 29.07 19.11 8.49
N LEU A 31 29.92 18.09 8.32
CA LEU A 31 30.84 18.02 7.17
C LEU A 31 30.15 17.99 5.79
N PRO A 32 29.01 17.32 5.58
CA PRO A 32 28.35 17.32 4.28
C PRO A 32 27.80 18.70 3.88
N ARG A 33 27.43 19.57 4.83
CA ARG A 33 26.96 20.94 4.56
C ARG A 33 28.13 21.84 4.23
N ALA A 34 29.24 21.72 4.98
CA ALA A 34 30.49 22.38 4.63
C ALA A 34 31.00 21.99 3.23
N ILE A 35 30.89 20.72 2.85
CA ILE A 35 31.25 20.25 1.49
C ILE A 35 30.27 20.78 0.44
N SER A 36 28.96 20.77 0.71
CA SER A 36 27.95 21.38 -0.18
C SER A 36 28.23 22.86 -0.42
N ASN A 37 28.61 23.59 0.62
CA ASN A 37 28.94 25.02 0.56
C ASN A 37 30.25 25.28 -0.19
N LYS A 38 31.24 24.38 -0.13
CA LYS A 38 32.46 24.47 -0.96
C LYS A 38 32.17 24.39 -2.46
N ILE A 39 31.09 23.70 -2.86
CA ILE A 39 30.77 23.44 -4.27
C ILE A 39 29.47 24.10 -4.74
N ASN A 40 28.84 24.91 -3.88
CA ASN A 40 27.57 25.60 -4.12
C ASN A 40 26.48 24.71 -4.72
N ILE A 41 26.34 23.47 -4.23
CA ILE A 41 25.25 22.56 -4.64
C ILE A 41 24.24 22.47 -3.51
N THR A 42 22.99 22.80 -3.81
CA THR A 42 21.85 22.65 -2.89
C THR A 42 21.41 21.18 -2.78
N ASP A 43 20.68 20.86 -1.71
CA ASP A 43 20.11 19.51 -1.53
C ASP A 43 19.15 19.14 -2.65
N GLU A 44 18.42 20.12 -3.20
CA GLU A 44 17.50 19.93 -4.31
C GLU A 44 18.25 19.58 -5.60
N GLU A 45 19.23 20.39 -6.00
CA GLU A 45 20.08 20.10 -7.17
C GLU A 45 20.81 18.76 -7.01
N LEU A 46 21.29 18.46 -5.80
CA LEU A 46 22.00 17.21 -5.49
C LEU A 46 21.14 15.98 -5.77
N VAL A 47 19.84 16.03 -5.49
CA VAL A 47 18.91 14.92 -5.73
C VAL A 47 18.57 14.82 -7.23
N HIS A 48 18.38 15.96 -7.91
CA HIS A 48 17.91 16.04 -9.29
C HIS A 48 18.98 15.74 -10.35
N MET A 49 20.26 16.07 -10.13
CA MET A 49 21.33 15.77 -11.09
C MET A 49 21.33 14.29 -11.51
N SER A 50 21.72 13.95 -12.73
CA SER A 50 22.01 12.55 -13.07
C SER A 50 23.26 12.04 -12.35
N VAL A 51 23.47 10.73 -12.33
CA VAL A 51 24.71 10.13 -11.77
C VAL A 51 25.95 10.59 -12.56
N ARG A 52 25.82 10.78 -13.87
CA ARG A 52 26.91 11.25 -14.74
C ARG A 52 27.29 12.69 -14.40
N GLU A 53 26.31 13.58 -14.32
CA GLU A 53 26.52 15.00 -13.99
C GLU A 53 27.11 15.16 -12.60
N LEU A 54 26.56 14.48 -11.60
CA LEU A 54 27.10 14.49 -10.25
C LEU A 54 28.58 14.06 -10.22
N ASN A 55 28.91 12.96 -10.89
CA ASN A 55 30.30 12.48 -10.91
C ASN A 55 31.24 13.45 -11.64
N ARG A 56 30.79 14.11 -12.71
CA ARG A 56 31.56 15.12 -13.43
C ARG A 56 31.84 16.32 -12.53
N GLN A 57 30.80 16.84 -11.88
CA GLN A 57 30.89 18.01 -11.01
C GLN A 57 31.79 17.74 -9.80
N LEU A 58 31.60 16.61 -9.10
CA LEU A 58 32.43 16.24 -7.95
C LEU A 58 33.93 16.11 -8.29
N LYS A 59 34.27 15.65 -9.51
CA LYS A 59 35.67 15.59 -9.99
C LYS A 59 36.22 16.96 -10.35
N ALA A 60 35.41 17.83 -10.94
CA ALA A 60 35.81 19.19 -11.34
C ALA A 60 35.97 20.13 -10.13
N SER A 61 35.27 19.88 -9.02
CA SER A 61 35.26 20.74 -7.83
C SER A 61 36.47 20.59 -6.90
N GLY A 62 37.52 19.87 -7.29
CA GLY A 62 38.75 19.74 -6.48
C GLY A 62 38.57 19.04 -5.12
N LEU A 63 37.47 18.28 -4.95
CA LEU A 63 37.18 17.58 -3.71
C LEU A 63 38.08 16.36 -3.51
N THR A 64 38.40 16.07 -2.25
CA THR A 64 39.09 14.82 -1.90
C THR A 64 38.19 13.62 -2.14
N LYS A 65 38.80 12.43 -2.30
CA LYS A 65 38.07 11.17 -2.47
C LYS A 65 37.07 10.90 -1.34
N MET A 66 37.40 11.28 -0.10
CA MET A 66 36.51 11.12 1.06
C MET A 66 35.32 12.09 0.99
N GLU A 67 35.53 13.35 0.62
CA GLU A 67 34.45 14.34 0.47
C GLU A 67 33.47 13.94 -0.64
N MET A 68 33.98 13.44 -1.78
CA MET A 68 33.12 12.91 -2.85
C MET A 68 32.24 11.75 -2.38
N VAL A 69 32.79 10.83 -1.58
CA VAL A 69 32.01 9.71 -1.00
C VAL A 69 30.95 10.25 -0.04
N LYS A 70 31.27 11.23 0.81
CA LYS A 70 30.31 11.88 1.72
C LYS A 70 29.17 12.55 0.93
N MET A 71 29.46 13.22 -0.20
CA MET A 71 28.40 13.79 -1.06
C MET A 71 27.50 12.75 -1.70
N LYS A 72 28.06 11.63 -2.18
CA LYS A 72 27.27 10.50 -2.69
C LYS A 72 26.39 9.89 -1.60
N GLN A 73 26.91 9.76 -0.38
CA GLN A 73 26.15 9.28 0.76
C GLN A 73 25.02 10.24 1.13
N ARG A 74 25.29 11.55 1.18
CA ARG A 74 24.28 12.60 1.41
C ARG A 74 23.15 12.49 0.38
N ARG A 75 23.49 12.42 -0.91
CA ARG A 75 22.52 12.24 -1.99
C ARG A 75 21.66 10.99 -1.78
N ARG A 76 22.27 9.87 -1.39
CA ARG A 76 21.53 8.62 -1.13
C ARG A 76 20.56 8.77 0.04
N THR A 77 20.98 9.42 1.13
CA THR A 77 20.09 9.71 2.27
C THR A 77 18.91 10.59 1.86
N LEU A 78 19.15 11.64 1.05
CA LEU A 78 18.08 12.52 0.55
C LEU A 78 17.11 11.79 -0.38
N LYS A 79 17.61 11.00 -1.33
CA LYS A 79 16.75 10.18 -2.20
C LYS A 79 15.92 9.17 -1.40
N ASN A 80 16.54 8.49 -0.44
CA ASN A 80 15.84 7.54 0.43
C ASN A 80 14.74 8.23 1.25
N ARG A 81 14.95 9.47 1.68
CA ARG A 81 13.90 10.27 2.34
C ARG A 81 12.71 10.49 1.40
N GLY A 82 12.96 10.88 0.15
CA GLY A 82 11.92 11.02 -0.87
C GLY A 82 11.19 9.70 -1.18
N TYR A 83 11.93 8.59 -1.26
CA TYR A 83 11.34 7.26 -1.46
C TYR A 83 10.47 6.82 -0.28
N ALA A 84 10.85 7.15 0.96
CA ALA A 84 10.03 6.85 2.13
C ALA A 84 8.70 7.63 2.11
N ALA A 85 8.73 8.91 1.73
CA ALA A 85 7.51 9.70 1.56
C ALA A 85 6.63 9.14 0.44
N SER A 86 7.20 8.88 -0.74
CA SER A 86 6.48 8.30 -1.88
C SER A 86 5.87 6.93 -1.54
N CYS A 87 6.58 6.10 -0.77
CA CYS A 87 6.08 4.81 -0.30
C CYS A 87 4.91 4.93 0.69
N ARG A 88 4.88 5.98 1.52
CA ARG A 88 3.73 6.24 2.40
C ARG A 88 2.54 6.71 1.58
N ASN A 89 2.74 7.67 0.67
CA ASN A 89 1.68 8.19 -0.19
C ASN A 89 1.05 7.07 -1.04
N LYS A 90 1.87 6.24 -1.70
CA LYS A 90 1.38 5.12 -2.51
C LYS A 90 0.58 4.09 -1.69
N ARG A 91 0.95 3.89 -0.41
CA ARG A 91 0.19 3.01 0.48
C ARG A 91 -1.14 3.60 0.92
N LEU A 92 -1.19 4.92 1.13
CA LEU A 92 -2.43 5.62 1.45
C LEU A 92 -3.36 5.61 0.25
N GLU A 93 -2.86 5.98 -0.93
CA GLU A 93 -3.59 5.92 -2.21
C GLU A 93 -4.18 4.53 -2.46
N GLN A 94 -3.37 3.47 -2.35
CA GLN A 94 -3.85 2.09 -2.51
C GLN A 94 -4.94 1.71 -1.51
N ARG A 95 -4.84 2.19 -0.26
CA ARG A 95 -5.89 1.93 0.74
C ARG A 95 -7.16 2.67 0.37
N ASP A 96 -7.05 3.93 -0.02
CA ASP A 96 -8.19 4.78 -0.36
C ASP A 96 -8.91 4.24 -1.62
N ASP A 97 -8.16 3.73 -2.60
CA ASP A 97 -8.70 3.03 -3.78
C ASP A 97 -9.51 1.79 -3.36
N LEU A 98 -8.94 0.93 -2.51
CA LEU A 98 -9.63 -0.27 -1.99
C LEU A 98 -10.87 0.08 -1.17
N GLU A 99 -10.83 1.18 -0.41
CA GLU A 99 -12.00 1.68 0.32
C GLU A 99 -13.10 2.17 -0.62
N GLY A 100 -12.72 2.83 -1.72
CA GLY A 100 -13.61 3.23 -2.81
C GLY A 100 -14.28 2.02 -3.47
N GLU A 101 -13.50 1.02 -3.89
CA GLU A 101 -14.01 -0.22 -4.47
C GLU A 101 -14.96 -0.95 -3.51
N ARG A 102 -14.58 -1.06 -2.24
CA ARG A 102 -15.44 -1.65 -1.20
C ARG A 102 -16.78 -0.90 -1.09
N SER A 103 -16.75 0.44 -1.11
CA SER A 103 -17.95 1.26 -1.03
C SER A 103 -18.91 0.98 -2.19
N VAL A 104 -18.38 0.93 -3.42
CA VAL A 104 -19.16 0.60 -4.63
C VAL A 104 -19.83 -0.78 -4.51
N VAL A 105 -19.07 -1.79 -4.11
CA VAL A 105 -19.60 -3.16 -3.96
C VAL A 105 -20.68 -3.22 -2.87
N VAL A 106 -20.50 -2.54 -1.74
CA VAL A 106 -21.48 -2.50 -0.65
C VAL A 106 -22.78 -1.81 -1.10
N GLN A 107 -22.69 -0.73 -1.87
CA GLN A 107 -23.86 -0.07 -2.44
C GLN A 107 -24.61 -1.02 -3.39
N GLU A 108 -23.88 -1.74 -4.25
CA GLU A 108 -24.49 -2.69 -5.18
C GLU A 108 -25.19 -3.86 -4.46
N ILE A 109 -24.55 -4.43 -3.43
CA ILE A 109 -25.18 -5.44 -2.58
C ILE A 109 -26.47 -4.91 -1.94
N THR A 110 -26.46 -3.65 -1.48
CA THR A 110 -27.62 -3.03 -0.84
C THR A 110 -28.76 -2.85 -1.84
N ARG A 111 -28.45 -2.41 -3.06
CA ARG A 111 -29.40 -2.28 -4.17
C ARG A 111 -30.03 -3.63 -4.52
N LEU A 112 -29.20 -4.64 -4.80
CA LEU A 112 -29.67 -5.99 -5.14
C LEU A 112 -30.51 -6.62 -4.02
N ARG A 113 -30.15 -6.40 -2.76
CA ARG A 113 -30.97 -6.85 -1.62
C ARG A 113 -32.34 -6.18 -1.56
N HIS A 114 -32.43 -4.90 -1.93
CA HIS A 114 -33.71 -4.21 -2.00
C HIS A 114 -34.56 -4.71 -3.16
N GLU A 115 -33.95 -4.88 -4.35
CA GLU A 115 -34.61 -5.45 -5.52
C GLU A 115 -35.11 -6.87 -5.25
N ASN A 116 -34.31 -7.74 -4.64
CA ASN A 116 -34.73 -9.09 -4.26
C ASN A 116 -35.93 -9.09 -3.31
N ARG A 117 -35.93 -8.27 -2.26
CA ARG A 117 -37.09 -8.17 -1.34
C ARG A 117 -38.35 -7.70 -2.06
N ALA A 118 -38.21 -6.77 -3.01
CA ALA A 118 -39.33 -6.30 -3.80
C ALA A 118 -39.89 -7.40 -4.72
N LEU A 119 -39.02 -8.27 -5.26
CA LEU A 119 -39.44 -9.43 -6.05
C LEU A 119 -40.08 -10.51 -5.20
N GLU A 120 -39.52 -10.82 -4.02
CA GLU A 120 -40.10 -11.76 -3.05
C GLU A 120 -41.53 -11.33 -2.69
N SER A 121 -41.74 -10.06 -2.37
CA SER A 121 -43.08 -9.52 -2.09
C SER A 121 -44.04 -9.63 -3.28
N GLN A 122 -43.55 -9.45 -4.51
CA GLN A 122 -44.38 -9.61 -5.72
C GLN A 122 -44.77 -11.08 -5.94
N VAL A 123 -43.85 -12.01 -5.67
CA VAL A 123 -44.13 -13.45 -5.73
C VAL A 123 -45.19 -13.81 -4.70
N ASP A 124 -45.04 -13.37 -3.45
CA ASP A 124 -46.02 -13.63 -2.38
C ASP A 124 -47.41 -13.07 -2.74
N ASP A 125 -47.47 -11.84 -3.26
CA ASP A 125 -48.73 -11.23 -3.71
C ASP A 125 -49.40 -12.01 -4.85
N LEU A 126 -48.62 -12.50 -5.82
CA LEU A 126 -49.12 -13.30 -6.93
C LEU A 126 -49.61 -14.66 -6.45
N GLN A 127 -48.86 -15.32 -5.57
CA GLN A 127 -49.27 -16.57 -4.94
C GLN A 127 -50.57 -16.40 -4.15
N PHE A 128 -50.70 -15.32 -3.37
CA PHE A 128 -51.93 -15.01 -2.63
C PHE A 128 -53.13 -14.82 -3.56
N LYS A 129 -52.97 -14.00 -4.61
CA LYS A 129 -54.02 -13.77 -5.63
C LYS A 129 -54.42 -15.07 -6.32
N TYR A 130 -53.44 -15.88 -6.70
CA TYR A 130 -53.64 -17.18 -7.35
C TYR A 130 -54.46 -18.13 -6.46
N ASN A 131 -54.03 -18.31 -5.21
CA ASN A 131 -54.71 -19.19 -4.26
C ASN A 131 -56.15 -18.73 -3.98
N THR A 132 -56.36 -17.41 -3.83
CA THR A 132 -57.70 -16.83 -3.64
C THR A 132 -58.64 -17.13 -4.81
N LEU A 133 -58.14 -17.02 -6.05
CA LEU A 133 -58.91 -17.34 -7.24
C LEU A 133 -59.21 -18.84 -7.33
N LEU A 134 -58.24 -19.68 -6.99
CA LEU A 134 -58.40 -21.13 -6.99
C LEU A 134 -59.46 -21.59 -5.97
N GLU A 135 -59.46 -21.01 -4.77
CA GLU A 135 -60.49 -21.27 -3.76
C GLU A 135 -61.88 -20.86 -4.23
N ARG A 136 -62.02 -19.67 -4.83
CA ARG A 136 -63.30 -19.21 -5.39
C ARG A 136 -63.80 -20.10 -6.52
N ALA A 137 -62.92 -20.56 -7.41
CA ALA A 137 -63.28 -21.48 -8.48
C ALA A 137 -63.80 -22.82 -7.94
N LYS A 138 -63.13 -23.37 -6.91
CA LYS A 138 -63.58 -24.58 -6.19
C LYS A 138 -64.95 -24.38 -5.54
N GLN A 139 -65.18 -23.26 -4.84
CA GLN A 139 -66.48 -22.95 -4.22
C GLN A 139 -67.62 -22.86 -5.24
N LYS A 140 -67.35 -22.34 -6.43
CA LYS A 140 -68.33 -22.25 -7.52
C LYS A 140 -68.48 -23.53 -8.34
N GLY A 141 -67.76 -24.60 -8.00
CA GLY A 141 -67.78 -25.86 -8.73
C GLY A 141 -67.20 -25.78 -10.15
N ILE A 142 -66.36 -24.78 -10.43
CA ILE A 142 -65.71 -24.62 -11.73
C ILE A 142 -64.57 -25.63 -11.82
N THR A 143 -64.59 -26.50 -12.83
CA THR A 143 -63.51 -27.47 -13.07
C THR A 143 -62.24 -26.73 -13.50
N VAL A 144 -61.19 -26.82 -12.69
CA VAL A 144 -59.88 -26.21 -12.98
C VAL A 144 -58.95 -27.29 -13.57
N PRO A 145 -58.27 -27.01 -14.70
CA PRO A 145 -57.26 -27.89 -15.29
C PRO A 145 -56.19 -28.33 -14.27
N LYS A 146 -55.71 -29.57 -14.37
CA LYS A 146 -54.81 -30.17 -13.37
C LYS A 146 -53.45 -29.48 -13.32
N GLU A 147 -53.04 -28.88 -14.42
CA GLU A 147 -51.80 -28.10 -14.58
C GLU A 147 -51.81 -26.85 -13.69
N LEU A 148 -53.01 -26.30 -13.41
CA LEU A 148 -53.21 -25.15 -12.53
C LEU A 148 -53.52 -25.57 -11.08
N LEU A 149 -53.38 -26.85 -10.74
CA LEU A 149 -53.48 -27.33 -9.35
C LEU A 149 -52.11 -27.60 -8.73
N GLN A 150 -51.07 -27.70 -9.55
CA GLN A 150 -49.69 -27.64 -9.08
C GLN A 150 -49.39 -26.17 -8.81
N GLY A 151 -49.27 -25.80 -7.53
CA GLY A 151 -48.76 -24.48 -7.17
C GLY A 151 -47.34 -24.26 -7.74
N PHE A 152 -46.90 -22.99 -7.75
CA PHE A 152 -45.51 -22.65 -8.03
C PHE A 152 -44.55 -23.40 -7.10
#